data_AF-A0AAD9UAF1-F1
#
_entry.id   AF-A0AAD9UAF1-F1
#
_cell.length_a   1.000
_cell.length_b   1.000
_cell.length_c   1.000
_cell.angle_alpha   90.00
_cell.angle_beta   90.00
_cell.angle_gamma   90.00
#
_symmetry.space_group_name_H-M   'P 1'
#
loop_
_entity.id
_entity.type
_entity.pdbx_description
1 polymer ?
#
loop_
_entity_poly.entity_id
_entity_poly.type
_entity_poly.pdbx_seq_one_letter_code
_entity_poly.pdbx_strand_id
1 'polypeptide(L)'
;MKEEGQAAGKRPGRPARLARKRPARPVGPACWTGPQIFYNVTVTLSGVYYPTSSQTIHQIVKMSELLNSYREDEHLGAAVVVMETKLKKYWANIPLLYALSAIIDPMVKLSGLEVLLEFIGINLSIDYSEQITDIRTKLFKIFRIYETRFGNIDIRQSTRPETEPKQTSWSLLK
;
A
#
# COMPACT_ATOMS: atom_id res chain seq x y z
N MET A 1 -56.01 21.82 41.10
CA MET A 1 -55.77 20.35 41.19
C MET A 1 -55.49 19.85 39.78
N LYS A 2 -54.24 19.42 39.54
CA LYS A 2 -53.76 18.44 38.54
C LYS A 2 -54.06 18.75 37.05
N GLU A 3 -53.16 18.58 36.09
CA GLU A 3 -51.96 17.76 36.02
C GLU A 3 -51.05 18.25 34.87
N GLU A 4 -49.73 18.12 35.07
CA GLU A 4 -48.67 18.35 34.11
C GLU A 4 -48.77 17.39 32.91
N GLY A 5 -48.66 17.92 31.68
CA GLY A 5 -48.46 17.14 30.46
C GLY A 5 -47.07 17.38 29.89
N GLN A 6 -46.06 16.72 30.46
CA GLN A 6 -44.66 16.83 30.06
C GLN A 6 -44.39 15.85 28.89
N ALA A 7 -44.51 16.33 27.65
CA ALA A 7 -44.18 15.54 26.46
C ALA A 7 -42.65 15.56 26.21
N ALA A 8 -41.95 14.60 26.82
CA ALA A 8 -40.54 14.36 26.61
C ALA A 8 -40.25 13.94 25.15
N GLY A 9 -39.53 14.79 24.43
CA GLY A 9 -39.02 14.54 23.07
C GLY A 9 -38.08 13.34 23.06
N LYS A 10 -38.57 12.19 22.59
CA LYS A 10 -37.82 10.96 22.44
C LYS A 10 -36.92 11.09 21.20
N ARG A 11 -35.61 11.33 21.39
CA ARG A 11 -34.63 11.33 20.29
C ARG A 11 -34.64 9.96 19.61
N PRO A 12 -34.76 9.87 18.28
CA PRO A 12 -34.65 8.58 17.60
C PRO A 12 -33.23 8.03 17.78
N GLY A 13 -33.14 6.80 18.28
CA GLY A 13 -31.89 6.10 18.52
C GLY A 13 -31.08 5.94 17.24
N ARG A 14 -29.74 6.04 17.37
CA ARG A 14 -28.81 5.70 16.28
C ARG A 14 -29.07 4.26 15.84
N PRO A 15 -29.24 3.97 14.55
CA PRO A 15 -29.32 2.60 14.09
C PRO A 15 -28.00 1.88 14.41
N ALA A 16 -28.13 0.67 14.94
CA ALA A 16 -27.02 -0.22 15.20
C ALA A 16 -26.18 -0.38 13.93
N ARG A 17 -24.86 -0.19 14.06
CA ARG A 17 -23.89 -0.38 12.99
C ARG A 17 -23.99 -1.85 12.56
N LEU A 18 -24.69 -2.10 11.46
CA LEU A 18 -24.77 -3.41 10.82
C LEU A 18 -23.35 -3.96 10.75
N ALA A 19 -23.11 -5.02 11.52
CA ALA A 19 -21.90 -5.80 11.42
C ALA A 19 -21.74 -6.12 9.93
N ARG A 20 -20.65 -5.63 9.32
CA ARG A 20 -20.27 -6.03 7.97
C ARG A 20 -20.09 -7.55 8.03
N LYS A 21 -21.13 -8.29 7.67
CA LYS A 21 -21.01 -9.72 7.36
C LYS A 21 -19.87 -9.80 6.36
N ARG A 22 -18.79 -10.50 6.73
CA ARG A 22 -17.78 -10.90 5.75
C ARG A 22 -18.55 -11.53 4.58
N PRO A 23 -18.31 -11.12 3.33
CA PRO A 23 -19.00 -11.72 2.21
C PRO A 23 -18.77 -13.24 2.26
N ALA A 24 -19.87 -13.99 2.13
CA ALA A 24 -19.82 -15.45 2.09
C ALA A 24 -18.82 -15.86 1.00
N ARG A 25 -17.84 -16.70 1.36
CA ARG A 25 -16.92 -17.27 0.38
C ARG A 25 -17.74 -18.00 -0.69
N PRO A 26 -17.46 -17.77 -1.99
CA PRO A 26 -18.22 -18.43 -3.05
C PRO A 26 -17.93 -19.93 -3.01
N VAL A 27 -18.93 -20.70 -2.59
CA VAL A 27 -18.91 -22.18 -2.62
C VAL A 27 -19.49 -22.60 -3.99
N GLY A 28 -18.63 -22.59 -5.01
CA GLY A 28 -18.92 -22.92 -6.41
C GLY A 28 -17.58 -23.08 -7.16
N PRO A 29 -17.52 -23.34 -8.48
CA PRO A 29 -16.32 -23.82 -9.21
C PRO A 29 -15.06 -22.91 -9.19
N ALA A 30 -15.05 -21.88 -8.35
CA ALA A 30 -13.94 -21.02 -7.97
C ALA A 30 -12.83 -21.72 -7.13
N CYS A 31 -12.93 -23.02 -6.84
CA CYS A 31 -11.92 -23.78 -6.09
C CYS A 31 -10.56 -23.89 -6.80
N TRP A 32 -10.47 -23.55 -8.09
CA TRP A 32 -9.22 -23.58 -8.87
C TRP A 32 -8.48 -22.23 -8.97
N THR A 33 -8.93 -21.17 -8.29
CA THR A 33 -8.39 -19.81 -8.49
C THR A 33 -7.09 -19.50 -7.73
N GLY A 34 -6.75 -20.28 -6.70
CA GLY A 34 -5.54 -20.07 -5.89
C GLY A 34 -4.25 -19.99 -6.73
N PRO A 35 -3.89 -21.07 -7.47
CA PRO A 35 -2.70 -21.06 -8.33
C PRO A 35 -2.72 -19.98 -9.41
N GLN A 36 -3.91 -19.66 -9.95
CA GLN A 36 -4.06 -18.64 -10.98
C GLN A 36 -3.71 -17.23 -10.45
N ILE A 37 -4.06 -16.92 -9.20
CA ILE A 37 -3.73 -15.63 -8.61
C ILE A 37 -2.22 -15.51 -8.41
N PHE A 38 -1.54 -16.58 -7.96
CA PHE A 38 -0.07 -16.57 -7.88
C PHE A 38 0.58 -16.36 -9.25
N TYR A 39 0.10 -17.05 -10.28
CA TYR A 39 0.56 -16.87 -11.65
C TYR A 39 0.35 -15.43 -12.15
N ASN A 40 -0.83 -14.85 -11.93
CA ASN A 40 -1.11 -13.47 -12.35
C ASN A 40 -0.20 -12.48 -11.64
N VAL A 41 0.09 -12.69 -10.35
CA VAL A 41 0.99 -11.85 -9.59
C VAL A 41 2.42 -11.95 -10.14
N THR A 42 2.93 -13.16 -10.39
CA THR A 42 4.31 -13.32 -10.91
C THR A 42 4.45 -12.75 -12.30
N VAL A 43 3.46 -12.93 -13.18
CA VAL A 43 3.43 -12.29 -14.50
C VAL A 43 3.48 -10.77 -14.35
N THR A 44 2.70 -10.21 -13.41
CA THR A 44 2.72 -8.77 -13.16
C THR A 44 4.07 -8.28 -12.63
N LEU A 45 4.71 -9.04 -11.75
CA LEU A 45 6.03 -8.68 -11.22
C LEU A 45 7.16 -8.85 -12.24
N SER A 46 6.97 -9.71 -13.24
CA SER A 46 7.93 -9.95 -14.33
C SER A 46 7.84 -8.95 -15.47
N GLY A 47 6.86 -8.04 -15.45
CA GLY A 47 6.68 -7.03 -16.48
C GLY A 47 7.87 -6.07 -16.59
N VAL A 48 8.22 -5.66 -17.81
CA VAL A 48 9.33 -4.72 -18.08
C VAL A 48 8.82 -3.35 -18.57
N TYR A 49 7.57 -3.27 -19.00
CA TYR A 49 7.01 -2.07 -19.64
C TYR A 49 6.38 -1.06 -18.67
N TYR A 50 6.36 -1.35 -17.37
CA TYR A 50 5.80 -0.49 -16.34
C TYR A 50 6.65 -0.56 -15.06
N PRO A 51 6.58 0.45 -14.17
CA PRO A 51 7.30 0.41 -12.91
C PRO A 51 6.74 -0.71 -12.02
N THR A 52 7.39 -1.88 -12.06
CA THR A 52 7.05 -3.01 -11.20
C THR A 52 7.27 -2.68 -9.73
N SER A 53 8.26 -1.83 -9.45
CA SER A 53 8.64 -1.45 -8.09
C SER A 53 7.49 -0.85 -7.29
N SER A 54 6.72 0.08 -7.86
CA SER A 54 5.59 0.74 -7.16
C SER A 54 4.43 -0.22 -6.91
N GLN A 55 4.24 -1.21 -7.78
CA GLN A 55 3.15 -2.17 -7.68
C GLN A 55 3.47 -3.37 -6.77
N THR A 56 4.74 -3.65 -6.50
CA THR A 56 5.19 -4.83 -5.73
C THR A 56 4.45 -5.02 -4.41
N ILE A 57 4.28 -3.96 -3.63
CA ILE A 57 3.65 -4.02 -2.31
C ILE A 57 2.17 -4.44 -2.41
N HIS A 58 1.45 -3.90 -3.40
CA HIS A 58 0.07 -4.32 -3.68
C HIS A 58 -0.04 -5.79 -4.07
N GLN A 59 0.95 -6.29 -4.82
CA GLN A 59 0.99 -7.68 -5.23
C GLN A 59 1.27 -8.63 -4.07
N ILE A 60 2.15 -8.24 -3.14
CA ILE A 60 2.42 -8.99 -1.91
C ILE A 60 1.17 -9.05 -1.03
N VAL A 61 0.42 -7.95 -0.92
CA VAL A 61 -0.87 -7.94 -0.22
C VAL A 61 -1.81 -9.01 -0.79
N LYS A 62 -1.98 -9.06 -2.12
CA LYS A 62 -2.82 -10.08 -2.76
C LYS A 62 -2.35 -11.50 -2.48
N MET A 63 -1.04 -11.75 -2.54
CA MET A 63 -0.47 -13.06 -2.19
C MET A 63 -0.73 -13.43 -0.72
N SER A 64 -0.59 -12.46 0.20
CA SER A 64 -0.81 -12.69 1.64
C SER A 64 -2.28 -13.01 1.96
N GLU A 65 -3.22 -12.27 1.36
CA GLU A 65 -4.64 -12.50 1.54
C GLU A 65 -5.04 -13.88 1.01
N LEU A 66 -4.48 -14.26 -0.13
CA LEU A 66 -4.71 -15.56 -0.72
C LEU A 66 -4.24 -16.68 0.22
N LEU A 67 -3.00 -16.65 0.68
CA LEU A 67 -2.47 -17.66 1.60
C LEU A 67 -3.30 -17.74 2.90
N ASN A 68 -3.74 -16.60 3.42
CA ASN A 68 -4.60 -16.55 4.59
C ASN A 68 -5.96 -17.23 4.34
N SER A 69 -6.51 -17.13 3.12
CA SER A 69 -7.78 -17.76 2.77
C SER A 69 -7.72 -19.30 2.68
N TYR A 70 -6.58 -19.85 2.25
CA TYR A 70 -6.35 -21.29 2.05
C TYR A 70 -5.67 -21.98 3.24
N ARG A 71 -5.41 -21.25 4.34
CA ARG A 71 -4.73 -21.77 5.52
C ARG A 71 -5.48 -22.94 6.19
N GLU A 72 -6.81 -22.87 6.19
CA GLU A 72 -7.69 -23.86 6.83
C GLU A 72 -8.14 -25.00 5.88
N ASP A 73 -7.63 -25.04 4.64
CA ASP A 73 -8.03 -26.07 3.68
C ASP A 73 -7.30 -27.40 3.92
N GLU A 74 -8.06 -28.49 4.01
CA GLU A 74 -7.59 -29.83 4.36
C GLU A 74 -6.51 -30.36 3.40
N HIS A 75 -6.63 -30.09 2.10
CA HIS A 75 -5.72 -30.61 1.09
C HIS A 75 -4.58 -29.65 0.74
N LEU A 76 -4.79 -28.35 0.90
CA LEU A 76 -3.86 -27.30 0.47
C LEU A 76 -3.07 -26.70 1.63
N GLY A 77 -3.50 -26.87 2.88
CA GLY A 77 -2.89 -26.27 4.06
C GLY A 77 -1.39 -26.58 4.19
N ALA A 78 -0.98 -27.83 3.94
CA ALA A 78 0.44 -28.22 3.99
C ALA A 78 1.30 -27.46 2.95
N ALA A 79 0.78 -27.27 1.74
CA ALA A 79 1.46 -26.51 0.70
C ALA A 79 1.48 -25.00 1.01
N VAL A 80 0.37 -24.47 1.54
CA VAL A 80 0.24 -23.06 1.95
C VAL A 80 1.24 -22.71 3.04
N VAL A 81 1.47 -23.57 4.03
CA VAL A 81 2.48 -23.34 5.08
C VAL A 81 3.89 -23.21 4.49
N VAL A 82 4.25 -24.03 3.50
CA VAL A 82 5.55 -23.95 2.81
C VAL A 82 5.66 -22.67 1.97
N MET A 83 4.57 -22.23 1.34
CA MET A 83 4.54 -20.98 0.58
C MET A 83 4.60 -19.75 1.49
N GLU A 84 3.89 -19.78 2.61
CA GLU A 84 3.86 -18.70 3.61
C GLU A 84 5.24 -18.53 4.25
N THR A 85 5.92 -19.62 4.61
CA THR A 85 7.28 -19.57 5.16
C THR A 85 8.27 -18.97 4.17
N LYS A 86 8.18 -19.29 2.87
CA LYS A 86 8.99 -18.63 1.83
C LYS A 86 8.65 -17.16 1.69
N LEU A 87 7.36 -16.81 1.65
CA LEU A 87 6.92 -15.42 1.53
C LEU A 87 7.42 -14.58 2.72
N LYS A 88 7.27 -15.11 3.94
CA LYS A 88 7.78 -14.50 5.17
C LYS A 88 9.30 -14.33 5.14
N LYS A 89 10.04 -15.33 4.64
CA LYS A 89 11.51 -15.24 4.54
C LYS A 89 11.97 -14.11 3.62
N TYR A 90 11.36 -13.98 2.44
CA TYR A 90 11.80 -12.97 1.46
C TYR A 90 11.30 -11.56 1.78
N TRP A 91 10.12 -11.45 2.40
CA TRP A 91 9.49 -10.16 2.69
C TRP A 91 9.58 -9.74 4.16
N ALA A 92 10.36 -10.45 4.99
CA ALA A 92 10.61 -10.04 6.37
C ALA A 92 11.21 -8.63 6.46
N ASN A 93 12.10 -8.28 5.53
CA ASN A 93 12.63 -6.93 5.39
C ASN A 93 12.27 -6.40 4.00
N ILE A 94 11.60 -5.25 3.96
CA ILE A 94 11.13 -4.65 2.72
C ILE A 94 12.26 -3.80 2.14
N PRO A 95 12.73 -4.11 0.91
CA PRO A 95 13.70 -3.28 0.25
C PRO A 95 13.24 -1.82 0.15
N LEU A 96 14.11 -0.90 0.56
CA LEU A 96 13.81 0.54 0.56
C LEU A 96 13.34 1.04 -0.81
N LEU A 97 13.88 0.47 -1.90
CA LEU A 97 13.50 0.81 -3.26
C LEU A 97 11.99 0.62 -3.51
N TYR A 98 11.43 -0.51 -3.08
CA TYR A 98 10.01 -0.79 -3.26
C TYR A 98 9.15 0.17 -2.44
N ALA A 99 9.52 0.39 -1.18
CA ALA A 99 8.83 1.33 -0.31
C ALA A 99 8.84 2.76 -0.86
N LEU A 100 10.00 3.28 -1.30
CA LEU A 100 10.10 4.62 -1.87
C LEU A 100 9.32 4.75 -3.17
N SER A 101 9.40 3.75 -4.06
CA SER A 101 8.66 3.79 -5.31
C SER A 101 7.14 3.77 -5.10
N ALA A 102 6.66 3.06 -4.07
CA ALA A 102 5.26 3.11 -3.68
C ALA A 102 4.88 4.47 -3.09
N ILE A 103 5.72 5.08 -2.24
CA ILE A 103 5.43 6.40 -1.66
C ILE A 103 5.35 7.50 -2.73
N ILE A 104 6.22 7.44 -3.74
CA ILE A 104 6.25 8.40 -4.85
C ILE A 104 5.02 8.23 -5.77
N ASP A 105 4.39 7.04 -5.78
CA ASP A 105 3.15 6.82 -6.49
C ASP A 105 2.00 7.64 -5.83
N PRO A 106 1.32 8.53 -6.58
CA PRO A 106 0.25 9.38 -6.04
C PRO A 106 -0.92 8.59 -5.45
N MET A 107 -1.10 7.33 -5.84
CA MET A 107 -2.20 6.49 -5.34
C MET A 107 -1.96 5.98 -3.92
N VAL A 108 -0.71 5.70 -3.55
CA VAL A 108 -0.39 5.01 -2.30
C VAL A 108 -0.02 6.02 -1.22
N LYS A 109 0.94 6.91 -1.52
CA LYS A 109 1.51 7.86 -0.55
C LYS A 109 2.11 7.15 0.68
N LEU A 110 2.63 7.91 1.63
CA LEU A 110 3.19 7.36 2.87
C LEU A 110 2.13 6.65 3.72
N SER A 111 0.93 7.22 3.84
CA SER A 111 -0.16 6.64 4.62
C SER A 111 -0.69 5.33 4.03
N GLY A 112 -0.76 5.22 2.70
CA GLY A 112 -1.20 3.97 2.07
C GLY A 112 -0.16 2.87 2.25
N LEU A 113 1.13 3.21 2.21
CA LEU A 113 2.19 2.25 2.50
C LEU A 113 2.03 1.70 3.93
N GLU A 114 1.86 2.55 4.93
CA GLU A 114 1.66 2.15 6.33
C GLU A 114 0.50 1.15 6.47
N VAL A 115 -0.65 1.42 5.85
CA VAL A 115 -1.82 0.54 5.85
C VAL A 115 -1.56 -0.79 5.14
N LEU A 116 -0.88 -0.78 3.99
CA LEU A 116 -0.56 -2.00 3.25
C LEU A 116 0.40 -2.89 4.03
N LEU A 117 1.41 -2.30 4.69
CA LEU A 117 2.37 -3.03 5.50
C LEU A 117 1.74 -3.61 6.76
N GLU A 118 0.87 -2.85 7.43
CA GLU A 118 0.09 -3.35 8.56
C GLU A 118 -0.78 -4.57 8.14
N PHE A 119 -1.43 -4.49 6.98
CA PHE A 119 -2.24 -5.58 6.46
C PHE A 119 -1.42 -6.85 6.15
N ILE A 120 -0.24 -6.70 5.54
CA ILE A 120 0.69 -7.83 5.34
C ILE A 120 1.15 -8.37 6.69
N GLY A 121 1.45 -7.49 7.65
CA GLY A 121 1.90 -7.86 8.99
C GLY A 121 0.88 -8.72 9.74
N ILE A 122 -0.41 -8.35 9.64
CA ILE A 122 -1.53 -9.14 10.19
C ILE A 122 -1.60 -10.53 9.53
N ASN A 123 -1.49 -10.59 8.20
CA ASN A 123 -1.63 -11.86 7.47
C ASN A 123 -0.45 -12.82 7.68
N LEU A 124 0.79 -12.32 7.74
CA LEU A 124 2.02 -13.14 7.86
C LEU A 124 2.60 -13.20 9.28
N SER A 125 1.96 -12.51 10.23
CA SER A 125 2.47 -12.32 11.61
C SER A 125 3.91 -11.78 11.59
N ILE A 126 4.11 -10.65 10.92
CA ILE A 126 5.38 -9.91 10.82
C ILE A 126 5.15 -8.51 11.37
N ASP A 127 6.06 -8.01 12.19
CA ASP A 127 6.03 -6.61 12.64
C ASP A 127 6.88 -5.73 11.70
N TYR A 128 6.25 -4.72 11.11
CA TYR A 128 6.88 -3.74 10.22
C TYR A 128 7.04 -2.36 10.88
N SER A 129 6.69 -2.18 12.16
CA SER A 129 6.68 -0.89 12.86
C SER A 129 8.03 -0.16 12.80
N GLU A 130 9.13 -0.88 13.07
CA GLU A 130 10.49 -0.36 13.00
C GLU A 130 10.86 0.04 11.56
N GLN A 131 10.53 -0.82 10.59
CA GLN A 131 10.83 -0.59 9.17
C GLN A 131 10.09 0.62 8.61
N ILE A 132 8.82 0.81 8.96
CA ILE A 132 8.04 1.99 8.58
C ILE A 132 8.72 3.26 9.08
N THR A 133 9.16 3.26 10.33
CA THR A 133 9.87 4.41 10.93
C THR A 133 11.18 4.69 10.20
N ASP A 134 11.98 3.65 9.93
CA ASP A 134 13.23 3.77 9.19
C ASP A 134 13.01 4.29 7.75
N ILE A 135 12.04 3.74 7.01
CA ILE A 135 11.66 4.21 5.67
C ILE A 135 11.28 5.69 5.70
N ARG A 136 10.49 6.11 6.69
CA ARG A 136 10.07 7.49 6.87
C ARG A 136 11.26 8.41 7.10
N THR A 137 12.21 8.04 7.97
CA THR A 137 13.42 8.83 8.21
C THR A 137 14.29 8.94 6.96
N LYS A 138 14.45 7.84 6.20
CA LYS A 138 15.21 7.80 4.94
C LYS A 138 14.57 8.66 3.87
N LEU A 139 13.25 8.61 3.72
CA LEU A 139 12.50 9.47 2.80
C LEU A 139 12.74 10.95 3.12
N PHE A 140 12.55 11.37 4.38
CA PHE A 140 12.76 12.77 4.77
C PHE A 140 14.22 13.20 4.63
N LYS A 141 15.18 12.29 4.85
CA LYS A 141 16.60 12.55 4.58
C LYS A 141 16.85 12.85 3.11
N ILE A 142 16.29 12.04 2.20
CA ILE A 142 16.41 12.27 0.75
C ILE A 142 15.75 13.60 0.36
N PHE A 143 14.54 13.86 0.88
CA PHE A 143 13.82 15.11 0.64
C PHE A 143 14.62 16.34 1.10
N ARG A 144 15.23 16.31 2.29
CA ARG A 144 16.08 17.41 2.78
C ARG A 144 17.31 17.64 1.91
N ILE A 145 17.94 16.58 1.43
CA ILE A 145 19.08 16.69 0.50
C ILE A 145 18.63 17.36 -0.80
N TYR A 146 17.47 16.97 -1.32
CA TYR A 146 16.88 17.58 -2.51
C TYR A 146 16.57 19.07 -2.28
N GLU A 147 15.90 19.43 -1.20
CA GLU A 147 15.57 20.81 -0.84
C GLU A 147 16.83 21.68 -0.69
N THR A 148 17.89 21.15 -0.07
CA THR A 148 19.15 21.88 0.07
C THR A 148 19.80 22.18 -1.28
N ARG A 149 19.68 21.26 -2.25
CA ARG A 149 20.31 21.38 -3.57
C ARG A 149 19.46 22.19 -4.56
N PHE A 150 18.13 22.04 -4.51
CA PHE A 150 17.21 22.55 -5.53
C PHE A 150 16.18 23.55 -4.99
N GLY A 151 15.93 23.60 -3.68
CA GLY A 151 14.94 24.52 -3.08
C GLY A 151 15.25 26.00 -3.27
N ASN A 152 16.52 26.35 -3.54
CA ASN A 152 16.94 27.73 -3.84
C ASN A 152 16.93 28.07 -5.34
N ILE A 153 16.65 27.11 -6.23
CA ILE A 153 16.72 27.31 -7.69
C ILE A 153 15.44 27.98 -8.23
N ASP A 154 14.30 27.78 -7.56
CA ASP A 154 12.99 28.24 -8.05
C ASP A 154 12.69 29.73 -7.84
N ILE A 155 13.47 30.48 -7.04
CA ILE A 155 13.21 31.92 -6.85
C ILE A 155 13.88 32.77 -7.94
N ARG A 156 14.89 32.26 -8.65
CA ARG A 156 15.68 33.05 -9.62
C ARG A 156 15.22 32.96 -11.07
N GLN A 157 14.30 32.06 -11.41
CA GLN A 157 13.80 31.91 -12.80
C GLN A 157 12.54 32.73 -13.11
N SER A 158 11.90 33.32 -12.09
CA SER A 158 10.66 34.13 -12.28
C SER A 158 10.92 35.57 -12.76
N THR A 159 12.16 36.07 -12.69
CA THR A 159 12.53 37.41 -13.19
C THR A 159 13.60 37.30 -14.26
N ARG A 160 13.22 36.85 -15.47
CA ARG A 160 13.98 37.16 -16.68
C ARG A 160 13.08 37.90 -17.66
N PRO A 161 13.41 39.15 -18.06
CA PRO A 161 12.66 39.83 -19.10
C PRO A 161 12.75 39.01 -20.38
N GLU A 162 11.60 38.88 -21.02
CA GLU A 162 11.36 38.19 -22.27
C GLU A 162 12.24 38.79 -23.38
N THR A 163 13.31 38.10 -23.76
CA THR A 163 13.97 38.13 -25.07
C THR A 163 15.20 37.22 -25.03
N GLU A 164 15.06 35.97 -25.50
CA GLU A 164 16.07 35.17 -26.23
C GLU A 164 15.64 33.68 -26.33
N PRO A 165 16.06 32.96 -27.40
CA PRO A 165 15.53 31.64 -27.72
C PRO A 165 15.91 30.60 -26.66
N LYS A 166 14.91 29.81 -26.26
CA LYS A 166 14.96 28.83 -25.16
C LYS A 166 16.02 27.76 -25.41
N GLN A 167 17.17 27.89 -24.75
CA GLN A 167 18.15 26.82 -24.67
C GLN A 167 17.69 25.79 -23.63
N THR A 168 17.41 24.57 -24.08
CA THR A 168 16.94 23.47 -23.23
C THR A 168 18.05 22.92 -22.34
N SER A 169 17.69 22.59 -21.09
CA SER A 169 18.50 22.00 -20.01
C SER A 169 19.43 20.85 -20.44
N TRP A 170 19.03 20.08 -21.44
CA TRP A 170 19.79 18.96 -22.02
C TRP A 170 21.13 19.37 -22.66
N SER A 171 21.35 20.65 -22.95
CA SER A 171 22.60 21.14 -23.55
C SER A 171 23.77 21.28 -22.57
N LEU A 172 23.54 21.13 -21.26
CA LEU A 172 24.56 21.30 -20.21
C LEU A 172 25.26 19.99 -19.79
N LEU A 173 24.98 18.88 -20.47
CA LEU A 173 25.54 17.56 -20.18
C LEU A 173 26.61 17.10 -21.20
N LYS A 174 27.30 18.04 -21.86
CA LYS A 174 28.47 17.77 -22.70
C LYS A 174 29.74 18.26 -22.05
#